data_AF-A0A510TBH3-F1
#
_entry.id   AF-A0A510TBH3-F1
#
_cell.length_a   1.000
_cell.length_b   1.000
_cell.length_c   1.000
_cell.angle_alpha   90.00
_cell.angle_beta   90.00
_cell.angle_gamma   90.00
#
_symmetry.space_group_name_H-M   'P 1'
#
loop_
_entity.id
_entity.type
_entity.pdbx_description
1 polymer ?
#
loop_
_entity_poly.entity_id
_entity_poly.type
_entity_poly.pdbx_seq_one_letter_code
_entity_poly.pdbx_strand_id
1 'polypeptide(L)'
;MTESPASQLPSPTERRRLREAGGLTEAQVAARIGVGRATVRAWERGRDTPGGREGEAYARLLAGLAGPAAGRTDTHDPAGSPPALTPAQAFDALYAFCAPALARQAYLLTGRRELAREAVEHAFQVAWQRWPEVAQDRDPAGWVRAVAYEWALSPWHRFRPRHRSPEPPPDDPADRALLHALLELPPSYRRTLVLYDGVGLDLPETAAETEASTPAAAGRLTRAREAVAARVPQLADPAELHRRLVELASAERPRPPVPATVRTGGERRNVFWTRAAIAFTVAIVGSTALTLRTAPTHYEPPVAPAQAVQGVPPPAALGPLSRAEQALREKLRRSQTGGPQRLTPMAG
;
A
#
# COMPACT_ATOMS: atom_id res chain seq x y z
N MET A 1 38.05 -39.81 22.24
CA MET A 1 37.06 -39.34 21.25
C MET A 1 37.52 -37.98 20.78
N THR A 2 38.08 -37.89 19.57
CA THR A 2 38.57 -36.66 18.97
C THR A 2 37.39 -35.94 18.30
N GLU A 3 36.89 -34.89 18.95
CA GLU A 3 35.85 -34.04 18.36
C GLU A 3 36.38 -33.37 17.09
N SER A 4 35.66 -33.57 15.98
CA SER A 4 36.00 -32.94 14.70
C SER A 4 35.84 -31.41 14.80
N PRO A 5 36.75 -30.61 14.21
CA PRO A 5 36.72 -29.15 14.24
C PRO A 5 35.50 -28.52 13.52
N ALA A 6 34.67 -29.33 12.84
CA ALA A 6 33.41 -28.91 12.25
C ALA A 6 32.30 -28.57 13.27
N SER A 7 32.45 -29.02 14.53
CA SER A 7 31.43 -28.82 15.59
C SER A 7 31.35 -27.40 16.15
N GLN A 8 32.31 -26.52 15.84
CA GLN A 8 32.39 -25.17 16.41
C GLN A 8 32.66 -24.09 15.35
N LEU A 9 31.91 -24.10 14.25
CA LEU A 9 31.89 -22.95 13.36
C LEU A 9 31.15 -21.78 14.07
N PRO A 10 31.76 -20.58 14.19
CA PRO A 10 31.11 -19.42 14.81
C PRO A 10 29.83 -19.03 14.06
N SER A 11 28.97 -18.22 14.67
CA SER A 11 27.69 -17.81 14.06
C SER A 11 27.91 -17.14 12.68
N PRO A 12 26.95 -17.20 11.73
CA PRO A 12 27.12 -16.61 10.40
C PRO A 12 27.56 -15.14 10.41
N THR A 13 27.01 -14.35 11.33
CA THR A 13 27.38 -12.95 11.56
C THR A 13 28.82 -12.81 12.03
N GLU A 14 29.28 -13.68 12.92
CA GLU A 14 30.66 -13.65 13.45
C GLU A 14 31.67 -14.09 12.39
N ARG A 15 31.32 -15.03 11.49
CA ARG A 15 32.16 -15.40 10.34
C ARG A 15 32.46 -14.20 9.45
N ARG A 16 31.41 -13.43 9.14
CA ARG A 16 31.51 -12.20 8.34
C ARG A 16 32.38 -11.15 9.05
N ARG A 17 32.15 -10.95 10.34
CA ARG A 17 32.93 -10.02 11.17
C ARG A 17 34.42 -10.37 11.18
N LEU A 18 34.77 -11.64 11.41
CA LEU A 18 36.17 -12.10 11.42
C LEU A 18 36.85 -11.91 10.07
N ARG A 19 36.13 -12.17 8.96
CA ARG A 19 36.64 -11.91 7.61
C ARG A 19 36.91 -10.42 7.37
N GLU A 20 35.96 -9.56 7.73
CA GLU A 20 36.08 -8.10 7.54
C GLU A 20 37.17 -7.50 8.44
N ALA A 21 37.29 -7.96 9.68
CA ALA A 21 38.37 -7.60 10.59
C ALA A 21 39.75 -8.02 10.07
N GLY A 22 39.81 -9.16 9.36
CA GLY A 22 41.00 -9.64 8.67
C GLY A 22 41.30 -8.93 7.34
N GLY A 23 40.48 -7.96 6.91
CA GLY A 23 40.66 -7.24 5.65
C GLY A 23 40.45 -8.09 4.39
N LEU A 24 39.81 -9.26 4.52
CA LEU A 24 39.59 -10.19 3.41
C LEU A 24 38.23 -9.96 2.76
N THR A 25 38.18 -10.04 1.44
CA THR A 25 36.92 -10.07 0.67
C THR A 25 36.41 -11.51 0.55
N GLU A 26 35.09 -11.68 0.31
CA GLU A 26 34.49 -12.99 0.03
C GLU A 26 35.21 -13.73 -1.11
N ALA A 27 35.67 -13.00 -2.14
CA ALA A 27 36.37 -13.55 -3.29
C ALA A 27 37.78 -14.07 -2.92
N GLN A 28 38.49 -13.35 -2.05
CA GLN A 28 39.81 -13.77 -1.56
C GLN A 28 39.72 -15.00 -0.67
N VAL A 29 38.70 -15.06 0.19
CA VAL A 29 38.40 -16.25 1.01
C VAL A 29 38.05 -17.44 0.12
N ALA A 30 37.18 -17.24 -0.87
CA ALA A 30 36.77 -18.26 -1.82
C ALA A 30 37.97 -18.82 -2.61
N ALA A 31 38.84 -17.95 -3.13
CA ALA A 31 40.06 -18.34 -3.84
C ALA A 31 41.05 -19.12 -2.97
N ARG A 32 41.17 -18.77 -1.68
CA ARG A 32 42.10 -19.43 -0.74
C ARG A 32 41.63 -20.82 -0.30
N ILE A 33 40.33 -21.10 -0.40
CA ILE A 33 39.72 -22.36 0.05
C ILE A 33 39.33 -23.25 -1.15
N GLY A 34 39.30 -22.70 -2.37
CA GLY A 34 38.95 -23.43 -3.59
C GLY A 34 37.45 -23.56 -3.84
N VAL A 35 36.65 -22.63 -3.32
CA VAL A 35 35.18 -22.60 -3.51
C VAL A 35 34.74 -21.37 -4.30
N GLY A 36 33.48 -21.33 -4.74
CA GLY A 36 32.90 -20.14 -5.39
C GLY A 36 32.58 -19.03 -4.37
N ARG A 37 32.72 -17.75 -4.79
CA ARG A 37 32.33 -16.58 -3.95
C ARG A 37 30.89 -16.68 -3.43
N ALA A 38 29.98 -17.18 -4.26
CA ALA A 38 28.58 -17.37 -3.90
C ALA A 38 28.39 -18.35 -2.72
N THR A 39 29.27 -19.35 -2.60
CA THR A 39 29.28 -20.35 -1.53
C THR A 39 29.68 -19.74 -0.19
N VAL A 40 30.77 -18.96 -0.16
CA VAL A 40 31.19 -18.20 1.04
C VAL A 40 30.08 -17.24 1.49
N ARG A 41 29.46 -16.52 0.54
CA ARG A 41 28.34 -15.62 0.79
C ARG A 41 27.09 -16.36 1.30
N ALA A 42 26.88 -17.64 0.94
CA ALA A 42 25.78 -18.45 1.46
C ALA A 42 26.04 -18.89 2.90
N TRP A 43 27.28 -19.27 3.23
CA TRP A 43 27.73 -19.64 4.57
C TRP A 43 27.71 -18.47 5.56
N GLU A 44 28.09 -17.26 5.13
CA GLU A 44 28.04 -16.04 5.96
C GLU A 44 26.62 -15.52 6.19
N ARG A 45 25.67 -15.89 5.32
CA ARG A 45 24.24 -15.56 5.48
C ARG A 45 23.43 -16.67 6.16
N GLY A 46 24.09 -17.76 6.58
CA GLY A 46 23.43 -18.90 7.21
C GLY A 46 22.48 -19.66 6.30
N ARG A 47 22.58 -19.49 4.98
CA ARG A 47 21.73 -20.20 4.01
C ARG A 47 22.20 -21.63 3.73
N ASP A 48 23.46 -21.90 4.04
CA ASP A 48 24.07 -23.21 3.91
C ASP A 48 25.16 -23.38 4.99
N THR A 49 25.46 -24.62 5.37
CA THR A 49 26.45 -24.92 6.41
C THR A 49 27.73 -25.45 5.76
N PRO A 50 28.91 -24.85 6.02
CA PRO A 50 30.15 -25.37 5.48
C PRO A 50 30.38 -26.81 5.99
N GLY A 51 30.37 -27.77 5.08
CA GLY A 51 30.63 -29.18 5.36
C GLY A 51 31.90 -29.67 4.66
N GLY A 52 32.40 -30.83 5.09
CA GLY A 52 33.53 -31.49 4.43
C GLY A 52 34.87 -30.76 4.56
N ARG A 53 35.77 -31.04 3.63
CA ARG A 53 37.18 -30.60 3.64
C ARG A 53 37.30 -29.08 3.46
N GLU A 54 36.39 -28.50 2.67
CA GLU A 54 36.25 -27.07 2.42
C GLU A 54 35.74 -26.33 3.66
N GLY A 55 34.77 -26.92 4.38
CA GLY A 55 34.27 -26.40 5.65
C GLY A 55 35.35 -26.34 6.74
N GLU A 56 36.17 -27.38 6.85
CA GLU A 56 37.32 -27.39 7.77
C GLU A 56 38.39 -26.35 7.40
N ALA A 57 38.67 -26.18 6.11
CA ALA A 57 39.59 -25.15 5.63
C ALA A 57 39.06 -23.73 5.92
N TYR A 58 37.75 -23.52 5.80
CA TYR A 58 37.10 -22.28 6.19
C TYR A 58 37.14 -22.04 7.70
N ALA A 59 36.86 -23.06 8.52
CA ALA A 59 36.97 -22.98 9.98
C ALA A 59 38.39 -22.62 10.43
N ARG A 60 39.42 -23.26 9.85
CA ARG A 60 40.83 -22.95 10.14
C ARG A 60 41.21 -21.52 9.74
N LEU A 61 40.70 -21.03 8.60
CA LEU A 61 40.93 -19.65 8.18
C LEU A 61 40.35 -18.66 9.20
N LEU A 62 39.10 -18.87 9.61
CA LEU A 62 38.45 -18.01 10.61
C LEU A 62 39.13 -18.08 11.98
N ALA A 63 39.58 -19.27 12.40
CA ALA A 63 40.36 -19.42 13.64
C ALA A 63 41.71 -18.68 13.58
N GLY A 64 42.37 -18.69 12.42
CA GLY A 64 43.60 -17.91 12.19
C GLY A 64 43.37 -16.40 12.22
N LEU A 65 42.21 -15.94 11.75
CA LEU A 65 41.80 -14.51 11.83
C LEU A 65 41.38 -14.10 13.25
N ALA A 66 40.86 -15.04 14.04
CA ALA A 66 40.48 -14.79 15.44
C ALA A 66 41.69 -14.65 16.38
N GLY A 67 42.89 -15.10 15.97
CA GLY A 67 44.11 -15.07 16.78
C GLY A 67 44.01 -15.88 18.10
N PRO A 68 45.07 -15.95 18.93
CA PRO A 68 45.04 -16.66 20.22
C PRO A 68 44.21 -15.95 21.32
N ALA A 69 43.13 -15.28 20.94
CA ALA A 69 42.15 -14.66 21.83
C ALA A 69 40.98 -15.59 22.19
N ALA A 70 41.02 -16.86 21.78
CA ALA A 70 39.96 -17.86 22.05
C ALA A 70 40.07 -18.55 23.43
N GLY A 71 40.64 -17.86 24.43
CA GLY A 71 40.84 -18.37 25.79
C GLY A 71 40.31 -17.46 26.90
N ARG A 72 39.53 -16.43 26.55
CA ARG A 72 38.83 -15.59 27.52
C ARG A 72 37.34 -15.75 27.30
N THR A 73 36.72 -16.53 28.18
CA THR A 73 35.32 -16.33 28.54
C THR A 73 35.21 -14.91 29.10
N ASP A 74 35.01 -13.93 28.21
CA ASP A 74 34.77 -12.55 28.62
C ASP A 74 33.42 -12.50 29.32
N THR A 75 33.52 -12.35 30.64
CA THR A 75 32.49 -11.75 31.46
C THR A 75 32.30 -10.34 30.89
N HIS A 76 31.19 -10.14 30.16
CA HIS A 76 30.87 -8.89 29.49
C HIS A 76 30.62 -7.79 30.53
N ASP A 77 31.64 -6.96 30.77
CA ASP A 77 31.50 -5.65 31.40
C ASP A 77 30.96 -4.67 30.33
N PRO A 78 29.77 -4.06 30.48
CA PRO A 78 29.04 -3.38 29.39
C PRO A 78 29.50 -1.93 29.18
N ALA A 79 30.80 -1.65 29.28
CA ALA A 79 31.36 -0.32 29.09
C ALA A 79 31.98 -0.19 27.69
N GLY A 80 31.14 -0.12 26.65
CA GLY A 80 31.65 0.10 25.30
C GLY A 80 30.68 -0.11 24.12
N SER A 81 29.45 -0.58 24.37
CA SER A 81 28.41 -0.48 23.34
C SER A 81 28.10 1.02 23.12
N PRO A 82 28.11 1.53 21.88
CA PRO A 82 27.57 2.86 21.63
C PRO A 82 26.16 2.90 22.25
N PRO A 83 25.77 4.00 22.91
CA PRO A 83 24.50 4.07 23.60
C PRO A 83 23.39 3.65 22.63
N ALA A 84 22.54 2.71 23.06
CA ALA A 84 21.41 2.27 22.26
C ALA A 84 20.63 3.52 21.83
N LEU A 85 20.50 3.73 20.51
CA LEU A 85 19.80 4.89 19.98
C LEU A 85 18.40 4.92 20.58
N THR A 86 17.98 6.07 21.09
CA THR A 86 16.58 6.26 21.45
C THR A 86 15.71 6.04 20.21
N PRO A 87 14.43 5.63 20.36
CA PRO A 87 13.50 5.50 19.24
C PRO A 87 13.48 6.73 18.33
N ALA A 88 13.55 7.92 18.93
CA ALA A 88 13.62 9.18 18.20
C ALA A 88 14.90 9.33 17.37
N GLN A 89 16.07 8.98 17.92
CA GLN A 89 17.35 9.05 17.19
C GLN A 89 17.44 8.01 16.08
N ALA A 90 16.96 6.79 16.33
CA ALA A 90 16.91 5.74 15.30
C ALA A 90 15.95 6.12 14.16
N PHE A 91 14.80 6.71 14.48
CA PHE A 91 13.88 7.27 13.50
C PHE A 91 14.51 8.42 12.71
N ASP A 92 15.13 9.40 13.39
CA ASP A 92 15.74 10.55 12.74
C ASP A 92 16.90 10.11 11.82
N ALA A 93 17.64 9.06 12.18
CA ALA A 93 18.68 8.46 11.34
C ALA A 93 18.10 7.79 10.08
N LEU A 94 17.05 6.97 10.23
CA LEU A 94 16.34 6.38 9.09
C LEU A 94 15.78 7.46 8.17
N TYR A 95 15.19 8.51 8.74
CA TYR A 95 14.64 9.64 8.01
C TYR A 95 15.73 10.36 7.19
N ALA A 96 16.82 10.75 7.84
CA ALA A 96 17.91 11.48 7.20
C ALA A 96 18.51 10.68 6.04
N PHE A 97 18.61 9.35 6.19
CA PHE A 97 19.16 8.46 5.16
C PHE A 97 18.19 8.24 4.00
N CYS A 98 16.94 7.86 4.28
CA CYS A 98 16.00 7.40 3.25
C CYS A 98 15.18 8.53 2.61
N ALA A 99 14.80 9.57 3.35
CA ALA A 99 13.82 10.56 2.87
C ALA A 99 14.23 11.26 1.56
N PRO A 100 15.50 11.68 1.36
CA PRO A 100 15.91 12.29 0.10
C PRO A 100 15.78 11.34 -1.10
N ALA A 101 16.16 10.07 -0.94
CA ALA A 101 16.06 9.06 -2.00
C ALA A 101 14.60 8.72 -2.31
N LEU A 102 13.79 8.52 -1.28
CA LEU A 102 12.35 8.25 -1.43
C LEU A 102 11.61 9.41 -2.10
N ALA A 103 12.00 10.65 -1.81
CA ALA A 103 11.37 11.82 -2.42
C ALA A 103 11.69 11.91 -3.92
N ARG A 104 12.93 11.59 -4.32
CA ARG A 104 13.31 11.49 -5.74
C ARG A 104 12.57 10.35 -6.45
N GLN A 105 12.47 9.20 -5.81
CA GLN A 105 11.73 8.06 -6.34
C GLN A 105 10.23 8.37 -6.53
N ALA A 106 9.59 8.95 -5.52
CA ALA A 106 8.20 9.39 -5.59
C ALA A 106 7.99 10.48 -6.65
N TYR A 107 9.00 11.31 -6.92
CA TYR A 107 8.97 12.27 -8.02
C TYR A 107 8.97 11.56 -9.39
N LEU A 108 9.81 10.55 -9.61
CA LEU A 108 9.78 9.75 -10.85
C LEU A 108 8.41 9.07 -11.07
N LEU A 109 7.72 8.72 -9.97
CA LEU A 109 6.38 8.12 -10.04
C LEU A 109 5.28 9.14 -10.35
N THR A 110 5.40 10.38 -9.92
CA THR A 110 4.29 11.36 -9.91
C THR A 110 4.50 12.57 -10.80
N GLY A 111 5.75 12.89 -11.14
CA GLY A 111 6.18 14.10 -11.84
C GLY A 111 5.95 15.38 -11.05
N ARG A 112 5.73 15.27 -9.73
CA ARG A 112 5.31 16.39 -8.87
C ARG A 112 6.12 16.40 -7.59
N ARG A 113 6.91 17.44 -7.38
CA ARG A 113 7.81 17.62 -6.24
C ARG A 113 7.04 17.73 -4.94
N GLU A 114 5.91 18.44 -4.93
CA GLU A 114 5.11 18.59 -3.73
C GLU A 114 4.40 17.27 -3.36
N LEU A 115 3.83 16.57 -4.33
CA LEU A 115 3.19 15.28 -4.07
C LEU A 115 4.22 14.23 -3.60
N ALA A 116 5.41 14.24 -4.19
CA ALA A 116 6.51 13.38 -3.77
C ALA A 116 6.95 13.67 -2.32
N ARG A 117 7.12 14.95 -1.96
CA ARG A 117 7.43 15.39 -0.59
C ARG A 117 6.36 14.92 0.39
N GLU A 118 5.09 15.11 0.04
CA GLU A 118 3.97 14.70 0.88
C GLU A 118 3.83 13.19 1.03
N ALA A 119 4.14 12.42 -0.02
CA ALA A 119 4.13 10.96 0.06
C ALA A 119 5.18 10.43 1.04
N VAL A 120 6.39 11.01 1.01
CA VAL A 120 7.45 10.68 1.98
C VAL A 120 7.07 11.13 3.38
N GLU A 121 6.56 12.36 3.54
CA GLU A 121 6.08 12.85 4.83
C GLU A 121 5.02 11.94 5.43
N HIS A 122 4.04 11.53 4.62
CA HIS A 122 3.01 10.59 5.02
C HIS A 122 3.61 9.24 5.43
N ALA A 123 4.50 8.67 4.62
CA ALA A 123 5.11 7.37 4.92
C ALA A 123 5.86 7.37 6.24
N PHE A 124 6.63 8.43 6.54
CA PHE A 124 7.32 8.57 7.81
C PHE A 124 6.39 8.91 8.98
N GLN A 125 5.25 9.59 8.75
CA GLN A 125 4.20 9.73 9.77
C GLN A 125 3.64 8.37 10.17
N VAL A 126 3.31 7.51 9.20
CA VAL A 126 2.83 6.15 9.47
C VAL A 126 3.94 5.31 10.13
N ALA A 127 5.19 5.44 9.68
CA ALA A 127 6.33 4.75 10.27
C ALA A 127 6.53 5.11 11.74
N TRP A 128 6.38 6.38 12.12
CA TRP A 128 6.46 6.81 13.52
C TRP A 128 5.33 6.22 14.37
N GLN A 129 4.10 6.19 13.83
CA GLN A 129 2.95 5.60 14.53
C GLN A 129 3.12 4.09 14.77
N ARG A 130 3.81 3.39 13.86
CA ARG A 130 4.11 1.95 13.94
C ARG A 130 5.58 1.68 14.26
N TRP A 131 6.25 2.62 14.94
CA TRP A 131 7.70 2.56 15.10
C TRP A 131 8.24 1.25 15.72
N PRO A 132 7.60 0.65 16.75
CA PRO A 132 8.08 -0.62 17.31
C PRO A 132 8.14 -1.75 16.29
N GLU A 133 7.23 -1.77 15.31
CA GLU A 133 7.20 -2.78 14.24
C GLU A 133 8.25 -2.46 13.17
N VAL A 134 8.31 -1.20 12.72
CA VAL A 134 9.25 -0.75 11.68
C VAL A 134 10.70 -0.90 12.15
N ALA A 135 10.99 -0.61 13.42
CA ALA A 135 12.34 -0.75 13.98
C ALA A 135 12.81 -2.21 14.09
N GLN A 136 11.88 -3.17 14.12
CA GLN A 136 12.17 -4.61 14.16
C GLN A 136 12.13 -5.26 12.76
N ASP A 137 11.67 -4.53 11.75
CA ASP A 137 11.61 -5.03 10.37
C ASP A 137 13.01 -5.30 9.83
N ARG A 138 13.12 -6.31 8.96
CA ARG A 138 14.38 -6.66 8.29
C ARG A 138 14.81 -5.60 7.28
N ASP A 139 13.86 -4.90 6.66
CA ASP A 139 14.09 -3.79 5.74
C ASP A 139 13.14 -2.59 6.06
N PRO A 140 13.49 -1.77 7.06
CA PRO A 140 12.71 -0.58 7.39
C PRO A 140 12.62 0.42 6.22
N ALA A 141 13.63 0.47 5.35
CA ALA A 141 13.65 1.37 4.20
C ALA A 141 12.64 0.91 3.13
N GLY A 142 12.60 -0.39 2.84
CA GLY A 142 11.59 -1.01 1.98
C GLY A 142 10.17 -0.83 2.50
N TRP A 143 9.97 -0.99 3.82
CA TRP A 143 8.67 -0.73 4.45
C TRP A 143 8.18 0.69 4.19
N VAL A 144 9.02 1.70 4.47
CA VAL A 144 8.65 3.12 4.26
C VAL A 144 8.47 3.42 2.77
N ARG A 145 9.27 2.81 1.90
CA ARG A 145 9.15 2.95 0.44
C ARG A 145 7.82 2.42 -0.08
N ALA A 146 7.38 1.26 0.38
CA ALA A 146 6.09 0.69 0.00
C ALA A 146 4.93 1.63 0.36
N VAL A 147 4.93 2.18 1.59
CA VAL A 147 3.92 3.16 2.03
C VAL A 147 3.99 4.45 1.20
N ALA A 148 5.19 4.96 0.92
CA ALA A 148 5.38 6.15 0.12
C ALA A 148 4.86 5.96 -1.32
N TYR A 149 5.13 4.81 -1.93
CA TYR A 149 4.70 4.50 -3.30
C TYR A 149 3.19 4.33 -3.41
N GLU A 150 2.58 3.65 -2.44
CA GLU A 150 1.14 3.47 -2.39
C GLU A 150 0.43 4.82 -2.27
N TRP A 151 0.93 5.69 -1.38
CA TRP A 151 0.40 7.04 -1.28
C TRP A 151 0.63 7.85 -2.55
N ALA A 152 1.84 7.82 -3.13
CA ALA A 152 2.19 8.59 -4.32
C ALA A 152 1.32 8.23 -5.54
N LEU A 153 1.03 6.94 -5.73
CA LEU A 153 0.26 6.43 -6.87
C LEU A 153 -1.26 6.38 -6.63
N SER A 154 -1.71 6.84 -5.45
CA SER A 154 -3.12 6.77 -5.08
C SER A 154 -4.01 7.58 -6.04
N PRO A 155 -5.09 6.98 -6.59
CA PRO A 155 -5.92 7.62 -7.61
C PRO A 155 -6.67 8.85 -7.08
N TRP A 156 -6.83 8.98 -5.76
CA TRP A 156 -7.55 10.08 -5.14
C TRP A 156 -6.85 11.44 -5.28
N HIS A 157 -5.54 11.46 -5.56
CA HIS A 157 -4.80 12.70 -5.76
C HIS A 157 -5.27 13.49 -6.98
N ARG A 158 -5.90 12.81 -7.96
CA ARG A 158 -6.52 13.46 -9.13
C ARG A 158 -7.67 14.40 -8.76
N PHE A 159 -8.31 14.19 -7.61
CA PHE A 159 -9.44 15.00 -7.15
C PHE A 159 -9.03 16.18 -6.28
N ARG A 160 -7.74 16.33 -5.95
CA ARG A 160 -7.25 17.42 -5.09
C ARG A 160 -7.10 18.72 -5.90
N PRO A 161 -7.78 19.82 -5.54
CA PRO A 161 -7.72 21.07 -6.30
C PRO A 161 -6.30 21.65 -6.43
N ARG A 162 -5.51 21.56 -5.34
CA ARG A 162 -4.09 21.97 -5.28
C ARG A 162 -3.16 21.26 -6.28
N HIS A 163 -3.65 20.20 -6.93
CA HIS A 163 -2.94 19.34 -7.86
C HIS A 163 -3.48 19.47 -9.30
N ARG A 164 -4.36 20.45 -9.56
CA ARG A 164 -4.87 20.71 -10.91
C ARG A 164 -3.87 21.46 -11.79
N SER A 165 -3.02 22.29 -11.20
CA SER A 165 -1.95 22.98 -11.92
C SER A 165 -0.75 22.04 -12.09
N PRO A 166 -0.22 21.86 -13.30
CA PRO A 166 1.04 21.15 -13.50
C PRO A 166 2.19 21.93 -12.87
N GLU A 167 3.15 21.22 -12.29
CA GLU A 167 4.40 21.83 -11.84
C GLU A 167 5.29 22.16 -13.05
N PRO A 168 6.24 23.12 -12.92
CA PRO A 168 7.21 23.40 -13.96
C PRO A 168 7.96 22.13 -14.33
N PRO A 169 8.06 21.80 -15.64
CA PRO A 169 8.77 20.62 -16.08
C PRO A 169 10.29 20.78 -15.83
N PRO A 170 11.08 19.69 -15.86
CA PRO A 170 12.54 19.77 -15.79
C PRO A 170 13.14 20.75 -16.82
N ASP A 171 14.28 21.36 -16.47
CA ASP A 171 14.95 22.34 -17.35
C ASP A 171 15.60 21.66 -18.58
N ASP A 172 16.19 20.47 -18.38
CA ASP A 172 16.81 19.68 -19.46
C ASP A 172 15.72 19.04 -20.36
N PRO A 173 15.74 19.27 -21.69
CA PRO A 173 14.81 18.62 -22.61
C PRO A 173 14.84 17.08 -22.56
N ALA A 174 16.00 16.46 -22.32
CA ALA A 174 16.11 15.01 -22.22
C ALA A 174 15.42 14.49 -20.95
N ASP A 175 15.57 15.21 -19.83
CA ASP A 175 14.87 14.94 -18.58
C ASP A 175 13.35 15.11 -18.70
N ARG A 176 12.90 16.15 -19.41
CA ARG A 176 11.47 16.32 -19.73
C ARG A 176 10.93 15.15 -20.54
N ALA A 177 11.65 14.70 -21.56
CA ALA A 177 11.24 13.60 -22.43
C ALA A 177 11.14 12.28 -21.64
N LEU A 178 12.14 11.97 -20.81
CA LEU A 178 12.14 10.81 -19.93
C LEU A 178 10.97 10.86 -18.93
N LEU A 179 10.81 11.98 -18.22
CA LEU A 179 9.72 12.12 -17.25
C LEU A 179 8.35 11.96 -17.93
N HIS A 180 8.13 12.59 -19.09
CA HIS A 180 6.92 12.43 -19.86
C HIS A 180 6.67 10.96 -20.26
N ALA A 181 7.71 10.26 -20.74
CA ALA A 181 7.61 8.84 -21.08
C ALA A 181 7.24 7.97 -19.87
N LEU A 182 7.78 8.25 -18.69
CA LEU A 182 7.41 7.56 -17.45
C LEU A 182 5.95 7.82 -17.07
N LEU A 183 5.49 9.08 -17.15
CA LEU A 183 4.15 9.48 -16.75
C LEU A 183 3.04 8.95 -17.68
N GLU A 184 3.39 8.55 -18.89
CA GLU A 184 2.50 7.87 -19.84
C GLU A 184 2.31 6.37 -19.53
N LEU A 185 3.23 5.76 -18.78
CA LEU A 185 3.10 4.35 -18.37
C LEU A 185 1.94 4.18 -17.37
N PRO A 186 1.20 3.07 -17.40
CA PRO A 186 0.27 2.75 -16.32
C PRO A 186 1.01 2.68 -14.96
N PRO A 187 0.36 3.06 -13.84
CA PRO A 187 1.03 3.18 -12.53
C PRO A 187 1.81 1.94 -12.09
N SER A 188 1.29 0.74 -12.34
CA SER A 188 1.96 -0.52 -11.99
C SER A 188 3.24 -0.76 -12.80
N TYR A 189 3.25 -0.42 -14.08
CA TYR A 189 4.42 -0.56 -14.97
C TYR A 189 5.49 0.45 -14.60
N ARG A 190 5.08 1.70 -14.33
CA ARG A 190 5.96 2.76 -13.84
C ARG A 190 6.59 2.39 -12.50
N ARG A 191 5.80 1.88 -11.55
CA ARG A 191 6.28 1.38 -10.25
C ARG A 191 7.33 0.29 -10.44
N THR A 192 7.02 -0.74 -11.24
CA THR A 192 7.95 -1.84 -11.53
C THR A 192 9.26 -1.34 -12.16
N LEU A 193 9.19 -0.44 -13.14
CA LEU A 193 10.38 0.11 -13.79
C LEU A 193 11.23 0.94 -12.82
N VAL A 194 10.61 1.82 -12.02
CA VAL A 194 11.35 2.62 -11.03
C VAL A 194 11.97 1.73 -9.95
N LEU A 195 11.31 0.67 -9.49
CA LEU A 195 11.87 -0.26 -8.52
C LEU A 195 13.09 -1.02 -9.08
N TYR A 196 12.98 -1.53 -10.29
CA TYR A 196 14.06 -2.32 -10.90
C TYR A 196 15.17 -1.43 -11.46
N ASP A 197 14.85 -0.56 -12.42
CA ASP A 197 15.82 0.28 -13.13
C ASP A 197 16.16 1.57 -12.37
N GLY A 198 15.33 2.06 -11.45
CA GLY A 198 15.62 3.27 -10.66
C GLY A 198 16.29 2.98 -9.33
N VAL A 199 15.73 2.05 -8.54
CA VAL A 199 16.22 1.68 -7.20
C VAL A 199 17.28 0.58 -7.27
N GLY A 200 17.25 -0.29 -8.29
CA GLY A 200 18.20 -1.38 -8.44
C GLY A 200 17.82 -2.65 -7.67
N LEU A 201 16.53 -2.83 -7.35
CA LEU A 201 16.06 -4.08 -6.74
C LEU A 201 16.17 -5.24 -7.71
N ASP A 202 16.34 -6.44 -7.17
CA ASP A 202 16.22 -7.63 -7.99
C ASP A 202 14.75 -7.90 -8.39
N LEU A 203 14.57 -8.82 -9.33
CA LEU A 203 13.24 -9.09 -9.88
C LEU A 203 12.30 -9.74 -8.84
N PRO A 204 12.72 -10.71 -8.01
CA PRO A 204 11.92 -11.21 -6.89
C PRO A 204 11.51 -10.14 -5.87
N GLU A 205 12.42 -9.25 -5.46
CA GLU A 205 12.13 -8.15 -4.53
C GLU A 205 11.14 -7.16 -5.13
N THR A 206 11.35 -6.79 -6.40
CA THR A 206 10.41 -5.94 -7.16
C THR A 206 9.02 -6.59 -7.26
N ALA A 207 8.95 -7.90 -7.45
CA ALA A 207 7.69 -8.63 -7.51
C ALA A 207 6.97 -8.62 -6.16
N ALA A 208 7.70 -8.91 -5.07
CA ALA A 208 7.15 -8.87 -3.71
C ALA A 208 6.55 -7.49 -3.38
N GLU A 209 7.27 -6.41 -3.72
CA GLU A 209 6.82 -5.05 -3.44
C GLU A 209 5.69 -4.53 -4.32
N THR A 210 5.50 -5.13 -5.49
CA THR A 210 4.38 -4.80 -6.38
C THR A 210 3.22 -5.78 -6.24
N GLU A 211 3.26 -6.63 -5.20
CA GLU A 211 2.27 -7.68 -4.92
C GLU A 211 1.98 -8.52 -6.16
N ALA A 212 3.04 -8.89 -6.88
CA ALA A 212 2.99 -9.60 -8.14
C ALA A 212 3.84 -10.86 -8.10
N SER A 213 3.57 -11.79 -9.03
CA SER A 213 4.48 -12.89 -9.28
C SER A 213 5.73 -12.40 -10.03
N THR A 214 6.87 -13.06 -9.85
CA THR A 214 8.12 -12.76 -10.57
C THR A 214 7.93 -12.70 -12.09
N PRO A 215 7.19 -13.63 -12.73
CA PRO A 215 6.90 -13.54 -14.17
C PRO A 215 6.05 -12.33 -14.54
N ALA A 216 5.07 -11.95 -13.71
CA ALA A 216 4.25 -10.77 -13.95
C ALA A 216 5.08 -9.48 -13.84
N ALA A 217 5.99 -9.39 -12.86
CA ALA A 217 6.92 -8.28 -12.73
C ALA A 217 7.87 -8.20 -13.95
N ALA A 218 8.40 -9.33 -14.42
CA ALA A 218 9.23 -9.38 -15.62
C ALA A 218 8.48 -8.86 -16.85
N GLY A 219 7.26 -9.35 -17.06
CA GLY A 219 6.42 -8.90 -18.18
C GLY A 219 6.12 -7.40 -18.13
N ARG A 220 5.80 -6.86 -16.94
CA ARG A 220 5.61 -5.42 -16.75
C ARG A 220 6.87 -4.64 -17.06
N LEU A 221 8.04 -5.10 -16.60
CA LEU A 221 9.33 -4.45 -16.84
C LEU A 221 9.68 -4.40 -18.33
N THR A 222 9.57 -5.54 -19.03
CA THR A 222 9.84 -5.60 -20.49
C THR A 222 8.94 -4.63 -21.24
N ARG A 223 7.63 -4.64 -20.96
CA ARG A 223 6.67 -3.71 -21.60
C ARG A 223 6.94 -2.25 -21.26
N ALA A 224 7.32 -1.96 -20.02
CA ALA A 224 7.65 -0.61 -19.61
C ALA A 224 8.89 -0.09 -20.37
N ARG A 225 9.93 -0.91 -20.50
CA ARG A 225 11.13 -0.59 -21.29
C ARG A 225 10.83 -0.40 -22.77
N GLU A 226 10.03 -1.28 -23.37
CA GLU A 226 9.56 -1.13 -24.76
C GLU A 226 8.85 0.22 -24.97
N ALA A 227 7.94 0.58 -24.06
CA ALA A 227 7.18 1.83 -24.15
C ALA A 227 8.04 3.09 -23.93
N VAL A 228 9.05 3.01 -23.06
CA VAL A 228 10.03 4.10 -22.87
C VAL A 228 10.92 4.23 -24.10
N ALA A 229 11.48 3.13 -24.60
CA ALA A 229 12.34 3.12 -25.79
C ALA A 229 11.62 3.63 -27.05
N ALA A 230 10.33 3.34 -27.21
CA ALA A 230 9.53 3.86 -28.32
C ALA A 230 9.39 5.38 -28.31
N ARG A 231 9.42 6.03 -27.13
CA ARG A 231 9.32 7.49 -26.97
C ARG A 231 10.67 8.17 -26.89
N VAL A 232 11.66 7.52 -26.27
CA VAL A 232 13.02 8.02 -26.07
C VAL A 232 14.02 6.93 -26.49
N PRO A 233 14.30 6.78 -27.80
CA PRO A 233 15.11 5.68 -28.33
C PRO A 233 16.53 5.61 -27.76
N GLN A 234 17.07 6.75 -27.31
CA GLN A 234 18.38 6.84 -26.67
C GLN A 234 18.45 6.05 -25.35
N LEU A 235 17.30 5.73 -24.74
CA LEU A 235 17.19 5.01 -23.47
C LEU A 235 16.77 3.54 -23.67
N ALA A 236 16.98 2.98 -24.87
CA ALA A 236 16.73 1.56 -25.12
C ALA A 236 17.69 0.64 -24.35
N ASP A 237 18.90 1.11 -24.05
CA ASP A 237 19.86 0.41 -23.19
C ASP A 237 19.45 0.54 -21.71
N PRO A 238 19.21 -0.56 -20.98
CA PRO A 238 18.85 -0.52 -19.56
C PRO A 238 19.88 0.17 -18.66
N ALA A 239 21.19 0.08 -18.97
CA ALA A 239 22.23 0.72 -18.17
C ALA A 239 22.16 2.25 -18.30
N GLU A 240 21.92 2.72 -19.52
CA GLU A 240 21.71 4.13 -19.83
C GLU A 240 20.41 4.66 -19.19
N LEU A 241 19.33 3.87 -19.26
CA LEU A 241 18.08 4.21 -18.59
C LEU A 241 18.28 4.36 -17.08
N HIS A 242 18.97 3.42 -16.42
CA HIS A 242 19.28 3.52 -14.99
C HIS A 242 20.05 4.81 -14.68
N ARG A 243 21.12 5.10 -15.42
CA ARG A 243 21.93 6.31 -15.24
C ARG A 243 21.07 7.57 -15.36
N ARG A 244 20.24 7.67 -16.40
CA ARG A 244 19.37 8.84 -16.61
C ARG A 244 18.28 8.97 -15.57
N LEU A 245 17.72 7.87 -15.07
CA LEU A 245 16.78 7.92 -13.93
C LEU A 245 17.45 8.49 -12.68
N VAL A 246 18.70 8.10 -12.40
CA VAL A 246 19.47 8.61 -11.26
C VAL A 246 19.85 10.09 -11.44
N GLU A 247 20.23 10.52 -12.64
CA GLU A 247 20.54 11.91 -12.97
C GLU A 247 19.31 12.82 -12.80
N LEU A 248 18.19 12.45 -13.44
CA LEU A 248 16.91 13.17 -13.33
C LEU A 248 16.47 13.29 -11.86
N ALA A 249 16.50 12.17 -11.14
CA ALA A 249 16.22 12.13 -9.72
C ALA A 249 17.12 13.12 -8.95
N SER A 250 18.42 13.18 -9.24
CA SER A 250 19.38 13.98 -8.47
C SER A 250 19.32 15.48 -8.78
N ALA A 251 18.91 15.84 -10.01
CA ALA A 251 18.62 17.22 -10.41
C ALA A 251 17.40 17.75 -9.66
N GLU A 252 16.37 16.91 -9.53
CA GLU A 252 15.11 17.25 -8.91
C GLU A 252 15.14 16.93 -7.41
N ARG A 253 15.40 17.95 -6.58
CA ARG A 253 15.56 17.79 -5.12
C ARG A 253 14.32 18.29 -4.35
N PRO A 254 13.23 17.51 -4.31
CA PRO A 254 12.13 17.80 -3.38
C PRO A 254 12.69 17.70 -1.96
N ARG A 255 12.73 18.83 -1.24
CA ARG A 255 13.26 18.87 0.14
C ARG A 255 12.28 18.15 1.07
N PRO A 256 12.67 17.03 1.71
CA PRO A 256 11.82 16.42 2.72
C PRO A 256 11.68 17.36 3.93
N PRO A 257 10.52 17.36 4.63
CA PRO A 257 10.33 18.16 5.84
C PRO A 257 11.30 17.77 6.98
N VAL A 258 11.37 18.57 8.04
CA VAL A 258 12.28 18.29 9.17
C VAL A 258 11.72 17.12 10.00
N PRO A 259 12.52 16.13 10.44
CA PRO A 259 12.04 14.94 11.16
C PRO A 259 11.10 15.23 12.34
N ALA A 260 11.41 16.27 13.12
CA ALA A 260 10.60 16.70 14.27
C ALA A 260 9.16 17.10 13.88
N THR A 261 8.98 17.70 12.70
CA THR A 261 7.65 18.09 12.19
C THR A 261 6.82 16.88 11.78
N VAL A 262 7.47 15.82 11.29
CA VAL A 262 6.81 14.55 10.91
C VAL A 262 6.28 13.83 12.15
N ARG A 263 7.05 13.81 13.24
CA ARG A 263 6.64 13.19 14.53
C ARG A 263 5.46 13.92 15.17
N THR A 264 5.55 15.25 15.29
CA THR A 264 4.50 16.09 15.90
C THR A 264 3.26 16.27 15.01
N GLY A 265 3.42 16.21 13.69
CA GLY A 265 2.32 16.37 12.72
C GLY A 265 1.31 15.22 12.75
N GLY A 266 1.77 13.99 13.01
CA GLY A 266 0.91 12.81 13.12
C GLY A 266 -0.08 12.90 14.28
N GLU A 267 0.35 13.41 15.43
CA GLU A 267 -0.50 13.59 16.62
C GLU A 267 -1.64 14.58 16.36
N ARG A 268 -1.33 15.72 15.72
CA ARG A 268 -2.34 16.75 15.38
C ARG A 268 -3.37 16.23 14.38
N ARG A 269 -2.94 15.47 13.38
CA ARG A 269 -3.84 14.85 12.39
C ARG A 269 -4.72 13.77 12.99
N ASN A 270 -4.18 12.90 13.84
CA ASN A 270 -4.98 11.90 14.53
C ASN A 270 -6.01 12.56 15.44
N VAL A 271 -5.62 13.57 16.23
CA VAL A 271 -6.55 14.34 17.06
C VAL A 271 -7.61 15.04 16.20
N PHE A 272 -7.23 15.61 15.06
CA PHE A 272 -8.18 16.23 14.14
C PHE A 272 -9.21 15.22 13.60
N TRP A 273 -8.76 14.05 13.12
CA TRP A 273 -9.66 13.01 12.60
C TRP A 273 -10.56 12.42 13.69
N THR A 274 -10.05 12.19 14.90
CA THR A 274 -10.87 11.75 16.04
C THR A 274 -11.94 12.80 16.37
N ARG A 275 -11.57 14.08 16.43
CA ARG A 275 -12.52 15.18 16.68
C ARG A 275 -13.55 15.30 15.55
N ALA A 276 -13.15 15.15 14.29
CA ALA A 276 -14.05 15.18 13.15
C ALA A 276 -15.04 14.01 13.17
N ALA A 277 -14.57 12.79 13.50
CA ALA A 277 -15.43 11.62 13.65
C ALA A 277 -16.47 11.82 14.77
N ILE A 278 -16.04 12.33 15.94
CA ILE A 278 -16.94 12.68 17.04
C ILE A 278 -17.98 13.71 16.59
N ALA A 279 -17.56 14.80 15.96
CA ALA A 279 -18.46 15.84 15.48
C ALA A 279 -19.48 15.29 14.45
N PHE A 280 -19.04 14.40 13.55
CA PHE A 280 -19.91 13.75 12.59
C PHE A 280 -20.94 12.83 13.25
N THR A 281 -20.53 12.04 14.25
CA THR A 281 -21.45 11.23 15.05
C THR A 281 -22.49 12.10 15.76
N VAL A 282 -22.07 13.21 16.37
CA VAL A 282 -22.98 14.16 17.02
C VAL A 282 -23.97 14.76 16.02
N ALA A 283 -23.50 15.12 14.81
CA ALA A 283 -24.36 15.64 13.75
C ALA A 283 -25.40 14.60 13.28
N ILE A 284 -25.01 13.33 13.11
CA ILE A 284 -25.94 12.25 12.76
C ILE A 284 -26.98 12.06 13.86
N VAL A 285 -26.56 11.97 15.13
CA VAL A 285 -27.47 11.79 16.26
C VAL A 285 -28.44 12.97 16.36
N GLY A 286 -27.93 14.21 16.21
CA GLY A 286 -28.74 15.42 16.19
C GLY A 286 -29.73 15.44 15.03
N SER A 287 -29.30 15.06 13.82
CA SER A 287 -30.17 14.95 12.65
C SER A 287 -31.26 13.89 12.85
N THR A 288 -30.91 12.72 13.39
CA THR A 288 -31.88 11.64 13.67
C THR A 288 -32.89 12.08 14.72
N ALA A 289 -32.45 12.73 15.81
CA ALA A 289 -33.33 13.26 16.84
C ALA A 289 -34.26 14.36 16.30
N LEU A 290 -33.75 15.22 15.42
CA LEU A 290 -34.55 16.24 14.74
C LEU A 290 -35.61 15.58 13.85
N THR A 291 -35.23 14.60 13.03
CA THR A 291 -36.17 13.83 12.19
C THR A 291 -37.23 13.16 13.03
N LEU A 292 -36.88 12.50 14.13
CA LEU A 292 -37.86 11.87 15.03
C LEU A 292 -38.82 12.89 15.65
N ARG A 293 -38.37 14.14 15.86
CA ARG A 293 -39.19 15.21 16.43
C ARG A 293 -40.10 15.88 15.40
N THR A 294 -39.67 16.00 14.14
CA THR A 294 -40.38 16.77 13.11
C THR A 294 -41.09 15.90 12.08
N ALA A 295 -40.79 14.61 12.00
CA ALA A 295 -41.43 13.72 11.05
C ALA A 295 -42.92 13.54 11.40
N PRO A 296 -43.83 13.71 10.43
CA PRO A 296 -45.25 13.44 10.65
C PRO A 296 -45.43 11.96 11.03
N THR A 297 -46.05 11.71 12.18
CA THR A 297 -46.22 10.37 12.76
C THR A 297 -47.38 9.58 12.15
N HIS A 298 -48.15 10.20 11.27
CA HIS A 298 -49.26 9.58 10.56
C HIS A 298 -49.27 10.06 9.11
N TYR A 299 -49.57 9.12 8.22
CA TYR A 299 -49.76 9.40 6.80
C TYR A 299 -51.21 9.86 6.59
N GLU A 300 -51.40 11.12 6.19
CA GLU A 300 -52.67 11.55 5.62
C GLU A 300 -52.68 11.21 4.13
N PRO A 301 -53.55 10.26 3.69
CA PRO A 301 -53.65 9.95 2.28
C PRO A 301 -54.11 11.20 1.52
N PRO A 302 -53.45 11.55 0.40
CA PRO A 302 -53.87 12.68 -0.41
C PRO A 302 -55.30 12.42 -0.87
N VAL A 303 -56.19 13.41 -0.66
CA VAL A 303 -57.57 13.33 -1.10
C VAL A 303 -57.56 13.20 -2.62
N ALA A 304 -57.98 12.03 -3.13
CA ALA A 304 -58.10 11.82 -4.55
C ALA A 304 -59.08 12.85 -5.14
N PRO A 305 -58.80 13.43 -6.32
CA PRO A 305 -59.71 14.38 -6.95
C PRO A 305 -61.09 13.73 -7.10
N ALA A 306 -62.14 14.50 -6.80
CA ALA A 306 -63.52 14.01 -6.85
C ALA A 306 -63.83 13.50 -8.26
N GLN A 307 -63.85 12.19 -8.43
CA GLN A 307 -64.27 11.56 -9.68
C GLN A 307 -65.77 11.32 -9.58
N ALA A 308 -66.52 11.94 -10.49
CA ALA A 308 -67.96 11.74 -10.58
C ALA A 308 -68.24 10.25 -10.85
N VAL A 309 -68.79 9.56 -9.85
CA VAL A 309 -69.24 8.17 -9.99
C VAL A 309 -70.50 8.18 -10.85
N GLN A 310 -70.33 7.93 -12.14
CA GLN A 310 -71.45 7.76 -13.08
C GLN A 310 -72.11 6.39 -12.85
N GLY A 311 -73.43 6.34 -12.82
CA GLY A 311 -74.19 5.09 -12.72
C GLY A 311 -74.56 4.64 -11.30
N VAL A 312 -74.49 5.52 -10.29
CA VAL A 312 -75.11 5.24 -8.99
C VAL A 312 -76.63 5.14 -9.21
N PRO A 313 -77.28 4.01 -8.86
CA PRO A 313 -78.73 3.90 -8.98
C PRO A 313 -79.40 5.02 -8.18
N PRO A 314 -80.52 5.59 -8.67
CA PRO A 314 -81.27 6.55 -7.87
C PRO A 314 -81.60 5.91 -6.51
N PRO A 315 -81.52 6.68 -5.41
CA PRO A 315 -81.87 6.18 -4.08
C PRO A 315 -83.27 5.58 -4.14
N ALA A 316 -83.44 4.38 -3.57
CA ALA A 316 -84.71 3.69 -3.57
C ALA A 316 -85.80 4.62 -2.99
N ALA A 317 -86.80 4.95 -3.80
CA ALA A 317 -87.90 5.78 -3.34
C ALA A 317 -88.60 5.06 -2.18
N LEU A 318 -88.81 5.77 -1.06
CA LEU A 318 -89.64 5.30 0.05
C LEU A 318 -91.11 5.33 -0.40
N GLY A 319 -91.51 4.27 -1.11
CA GLY A 319 -92.86 4.09 -1.66
C GLY A 319 -93.02 2.71 -2.30
N PRO A 320 -94.25 2.30 -2.63
CA PRO A 320 -94.48 1.04 -3.34
C PRO A 320 -93.81 1.09 -4.71
N LEU A 321 -93.08 0.02 -5.07
CA LEU A 321 -92.40 -0.11 -6.37
C LEU A 321 -93.41 0.12 -7.49
N SER A 322 -93.04 0.91 -8.50
CA SER A 322 -93.82 1.04 -9.73
C SER A 322 -93.95 -0.32 -10.43
N ARG A 323 -94.98 -0.49 -11.28
CA ARG A 323 -95.17 -1.76 -12.01
C ARG A 323 -93.95 -2.16 -12.85
N ALA A 324 -93.22 -1.20 -13.40
CA ALA A 324 -91.99 -1.45 -14.16
C ALA A 324 -90.87 -1.99 -13.29
N GLU A 325 -90.68 -1.45 -12.08
CA GLU A 325 -89.70 -1.93 -11.11
C GLU A 325 -90.06 -3.30 -10.54
N GLN A 326 -91.35 -3.57 -10.33
CA GLN A 326 -91.84 -4.90 -9.92
C GLN A 326 -91.54 -5.96 -10.98
N ALA A 327 -91.82 -5.66 -12.26
CA ALA A 327 -91.49 -6.54 -13.38
C ALA A 327 -89.99 -6.77 -13.53
N LEU A 328 -89.18 -5.72 -13.37
CA LEU A 328 -87.72 -5.83 -13.38
C LEU A 328 -87.21 -6.69 -12.21
N ARG A 329 -87.75 -6.51 -11.01
CA ARG A 329 -87.41 -7.30 -9.82
C ARG A 329 -87.74 -8.78 -10.02
N GLU A 330 -88.88 -9.08 -10.62
CA GLU A 330 -89.27 -10.45 -10.90
C GLU A 330 -88.40 -11.10 -11.98
N LYS A 331 -88.03 -10.34 -13.02
CA LYS A 331 -87.07 -10.77 -14.04
C LYS A 331 -85.68 -11.04 -13.44
N LEU A 332 -85.19 -10.17 -12.57
CA LEU A 332 -83.91 -10.32 -11.86
C LEU A 332 -83.92 -11.51 -10.89
N ARG A 333 -85.03 -11.75 -10.20
CA ARG A 333 -85.21 -12.94 -9.36
C ARG A 333 -85.14 -14.22 -10.18
N ARG A 334 -85.79 -14.26 -11.34
CA ARG A 334 -85.73 -15.40 -12.27
C ARG A 334 -84.33 -15.62 -12.83
N SER A 335 -83.56 -14.56 -13.11
CA SER A 335 -82.18 -14.70 -13.62
C SER A 335 -81.16 -15.08 -12.55
N GLN A 336 -81.38 -14.73 -11.27
CA GLN A 336 -80.47 -15.12 -10.19
C GLN A 336 -80.48 -16.61 -9.87
N THR A 337 -81.56 -17.34 -10.19
CA THR A 337 -81.65 -18.79 -9.98
C THR A 337 -80.77 -19.60 -10.95
N GLY A 338 -80.18 -18.99 -11.97
CA GLY A 338 -79.38 -19.66 -13.01
C GLY A 338 -77.92 -19.21 -13.15
N GLY A 339 -77.39 -18.42 -12.21
CA GLY A 339 -75.99 -17.95 -12.26
C GLY A 339 -74.99 -18.98 -11.69
N PRO A 340 -73.73 -19.03 -12.19
CA PRO A 340 -72.73 -20.00 -11.74
C PRO A 340 -72.46 -19.88 -10.24
N GLN A 341 -72.26 -21.03 -9.59
CA GLN A 341 -72.10 -21.21 -8.14
C GLN A 341 -71.07 -20.22 -7.58
N ARG A 342 -71.48 -19.39 -6.60
CA ARG A 342 -70.57 -18.47 -5.90
C ARG A 342 -69.50 -19.28 -5.18
N LEU A 343 -68.23 -19.00 -5.48
CA LEU A 343 -67.09 -19.53 -4.76
C LEU A 343 -67.13 -19.02 -3.31
N THR A 344 -67.29 -19.92 -2.35
CA THR A 344 -67.11 -19.62 -0.92
C THR A 344 -65.62 -19.63 -0.58
N PRO A 345 -65.09 -18.61 0.13
CA PRO A 345 -63.70 -18.57 0.52
C PRO A 345 -63.40 -19.70 1.51
N MET A 346 -62.40 -20.54 1.20
CA MET A 346 -61.85 -21.48 2.17
C MET A 346 -60.98 -20.72 3.16
N ALA A 347 -61.28 -20.86 4.45
CA ALA A 347 -60.42 -20.38 5.51
C ALA A 347 -59.15 -21.25 5.57
N GLY A 348 -57.99 -20.62 5.36
CA GLY A 348 -56.66 -21.19 5.60
C GLY A 348 -55.99 -20.47 6.75
#